data_AF-A0A6N9TW63-F1
#
_entry.id   AF-A0A6N9TW63-F1
#
_cell.length_a   1.000
_cell.length_b   1.000
_cell.length_c   1.000
_cell.angle_alpha   90.00
_cell.angle_beta   90.00
_cell.angle_gamma   90.00
#
_symmetry.space_group_name_H-M   'P 1'
#
loop_
_entity.id
_entity.type
_entity.pdbx_description
1 polymer ?
#
loop_
_entity_poly.entity_id
_entity_poly.type
_entity_poly.pdbx_seq_one_letter_code
_entity_poly.pdbx_strand_id
1 'polypeptide(L)'
;MKGTRGTILVLALALFAVPWCTDRLYEARGRFHAATAGLFPPPTTGVLRASTLEFTGAASDWFFLRVMTVVGQALIEAREPSRAEWQWVYEWLDRVTDLDPRFWDPYVFAEAVLTWKNDMLPQADRLLLKAAEARPDLYRPYFYLGFNHFYFQRDYATAAGYLRKAAKRPGAPGWIMKLAARMSLYGGQTMAGIVLLDDLIRTTRDPRTRASLLRRRQALEAVAVIEKAVAAFRREKGRFPKDIEELVRSGLLASIPADPYGGRFYLDREGRVDTTSRFLPKRR
;
A
#
# COMPACT_ATOMS: atom_id res chain seq x y z
N MET A 1 9.32 12.94 66.20
CA MET A 1 10.35 12.72 65.15
C MET A 1 10.66 11.25 64.82
N LYS A 2 10.11 10.23 65.51
CA LYS A 2 10.36 8.81 65.16
C LYS A 2 9.54 8.29 63.97
N GLY A 3 8.34 8.83 63.72
CA GLY A 3 7.48 8.40 62.60
C GLY A 3 8.01 8.80 61.22
N THR A 4 8.63 9.98 61.09
CA THR A 4 9.05 10.56 59.80
C THR A 4 10.19 9.76 59.14
N ARG A 5 11.09 9.18 59.94
CA ARG A 5 12.22 8.36 59.42
C ARG A 5 11.75 7.02 58.86
N GLY A 6 10.71 6.41 59.45
CA GLY A 6 10.12 5.18 58.93
C GLY A 6 9.40 5.40 57.60
N THR A 7 8.66 6.51 57.46
CA THR A 7 7.96 6.85 56.22
C THR A 7 8.92 7.13 55.07
N ILE A 8 10.04 7.82 55.33
CA ILE A 8 11.06 8.10 54.31
C ILE A 8 11.74 6.80 53.83
N LEU A 9 12.03 5.87 54.74
CA LEU A 9 12.63 4.57 54.38
C LEU A 9 11.69 3.73 53.52
N VAL A 10 10.40 3.70 53.85
CA VAL A 10 9.37 2.97 53.07
C VAL A 10 9.19 3.60 51.69
N LEU A 11 9.17 4.93 51.59
CA LEU A 11 9.08 5.63 50.31
C LEU A 11 10.33 5.38 49.44
N ALA A 12 11.52 5.38 50.03
CA ALA A 12 12.77 5.08 49.31
C ALA A 12 12.80 3.62 48.83
N LEU A 13 12.35 2.67 49.66
CA LEU A 13 12.19 1.27 49.27
C LEU A 13 11.17 1.09 48.16
N ALA A 14 10.02 1.78 48.22
CA ALA A 14 9.02 1.74 47.15
C ALA A 14 9.57 2.36 45.84
N LEU A 15 10.30 3.48 45.92
CA LEU A 15 10.92 4.13 44.77
C LEU A 15 11.99 3.27 44.09
N PHE A 16 12.61 2.33 44.81
CA PHE A 16 13.61 1.41 44.24
C PHE A 16 12.99 0.06 43.83
N ALA A 17 12.07 -0.47 44.64
CA ALA A 17 11.41 -1.74 44.38
C ALA A 17 10.46 -1.67 43.18
N VAL A 18 9.76 -0.55 42.97
CA VAL A 18 8.85 -0.39 41.84
C VAL A 18 9.60 -0.47 40.49
N PRO A 19 10.64 0.35 40.21
CA PRO A 19 11.42 0.23 38.98
C PRO A 19 12.06 -1.16 38.82
N TRP A 20 12.62 -1.71 39.89
CA TRP A 20 13.28 -3.02 39.83
C TRP A 20 12.28 -4.15 39.52
N CYS A 21 11.11 -4.14 40.16
CA CYS A 21 10.06 -5.09 39.85
C CYS A 21 9.48 -4.88 38.44
N THR A 22 9.34 -3.63 37.98
CA THR A 22 8.85 -3.36 36.62
C THR A 22 9.84 -3.82 35.56
N ASP A 23 11.14 -3.62 35.75
CA ASP A 23 12.17 -4.06 34.80
C ASP A 23 12.21 -5.60 34.73
N ARG A 24 12.22 -6.27 35.89
CA ARG A 24 12.15 -7.73 35.97
C ARG A 24 10.87 -8.29 35.37
N LEU A 25 9.73 -7.62 35.59
CA LEU A 25 8.44 -8.02 35.02
C LEU A 25 8.42 -7.80 33.51
N TYR A 26 9.02 -6.71 33.02
CA TYR A 26 9.13 -6.39 31.61
C TYR A 26 9.99 -7.44 30.88
N GLU A 27 11.16 -7.78 31.43
CA GLU A 27 12.00 -8.85 30.90
C GLU A 27 11.31 -10.23 30.94
N ALA A 28 10.61 -10.54 32.03
CA ALA A 28 9.91 -11.81 32.17
C ALA A 28 8.73 -11.93 31.20
N ARG A 29 7.95 -10.84 31.04
CA ARG A 29 6.88 -10.76 30.04
C ARG A 29 7.41 -10.85 28.63
N GLY A 30 8.50 -10.15 28.34
CA GLY A 30 9.13 -10.21 27.02
C GLY A 30 9.57 -11.64 26.68
N ARG A 31 10.26 -12.30 27.62
CA ARG A 31 10.65 -13.70 27.45
C ARG A 31 9.44 -14.62 27.27
N PHE A 32 8.37 -14.43 28.03
CA PHE A 32 7.14 -15.23 27.88
C PHE A 32 6.43 -14.99 26.54
N HIS A 33 6.34 -13.75 26.08
CA HIS A 33 5.70 -13.41 24.81
C HIS A 33 6.51 -13.91 23.61
N ALA A 34 7.83 -13.72 23.62
CA ALA A 34 8.73 -14.29 22.61
C ALA A 34 8.68 -15.83 22.62
N ALA A 35 8.67 -16.45 23.81
CA ALA A 35 8.55 -17.90 23.95
C ALA A 35 7.14 -18.45 23.69
N THR A 36 6.13 -17.63 23.45
CA THR A 36 4.77 -18.09 23.06
C THR A 36 4.39 -17.69 21.64
N ALA A 37 5.09 -16.72 21.05
CA ALA A 37 4.97 -16.37 19.64
C ALA A 37 5.38 -17.56 18.76
N GLY A 38 4.45 -18.03 17.91
CA GLY A 38 4.67 -19.18 17.03
C GLY A 38 4.37 -20.56 17.64
N LEU A 39 4.14 -20.66 18.96
CA LEU A 39 3.83 -21.94 19.63
C LEU A 39 2.33 -22.27 19.68
N PHE A 40 1.47 -21.24 19.72
CA PHE A 40 0.02 -21.42 19.76
C PHE A 40 -0.65 -20.61 18.65
N PRO A 41 -1.16 -21.24 17.58
CA PRO A 41 -1.98 -20.56 16.59
C PRO A 41 -3.26 -20.06 17.27
N PRO A 42 -3.86 -18.97 16.78
CA PRO A 42 -5.10 -18.49 17.36
C PRO A 42 -6.23 -19.51 17.18
N PRO A 43 -7.18 -19.60 18.13
CA PRO A 43 -8.39 -20.38 17.95
C PRO A 43 -9.17 -19.93 16.72
N THR A 44 -10.12 -20.76 16.29
CA THR A 44 -11.04 -20.37 15.22
C THR A 44 -11.89 -19.17 15.64
N THR A 45 -12.30 -18.38 14.66
CA THR A 45 -13.16 -17.19 14.86
C THR A 45 -14.44 -17.51 15.63
N GLY A 46 -15.06 -18.67 15.36
CA GLY A 46 -16.26 -19.11 16.08
C GLY A 46 -16.01 -19.31 17.57
N VAL A 47 -14.89 -19.93 17.94
CA VAL A 47 -14.51 -20.12 19.35
C VAL A 47 -14.23 -18.79 20.02
N LEU A 48 -13.50 -17.89 19.35
CA LEU A 48 -13.20 -16.56 19.89
C LEU A 48 -14.48 -15.71 20.08
N ARG A 49 -15.41 -15.75 19.13
CA ARG A 49 -16.71 -15.05 19.28
C ARG A 49 -17.53 -15.65 20.41
N ALA A 50 -17.57 -16.98 20.54
CA ALA A 50 -18.29 -17.64 21.63
C ALA A 50 -17.69 -17.32 23.01
N SER A 51 -16.36 -17.24 23.12
CA SER A 51 -15.70 -16.94 24.40
C SER A 51 -15.74 -15.46 24.79
N THR A 52 -15.90 -14.56 23.82
CA THR A 52 -15.93 -13.11 24.04
C THR A 52 -17.34 -12.52 24.07
N LEU A 53 -18.35 -13.28 23.64
CA LEU A 53 -19.76 -12.88 23.61
C LEU A 53 -19.95 -11.53 22.89
N GLU A 54 -20.48 -10.53 23.58
CA GLU A 54 -20.72 -9.18 23.04
C GLU A 54 -19.46 -8.29 23.02
N PHE A 55 -18.37 -8.73 23.65
CA PHE A 55 -17.14 -7.95 23.81
C PHE A 55 -16.10 -8.22 22.71
N THR A 56 -16.53 -8.58 21.50
CA THR A 56 -15.61 -8.91 20.39
C THR A 56 -14.69 -7.74 20.03
N GLY A 57 -15.15 -6.50 20.14
CA GLY A 57 -14.34 -5.30 19.91
C GLY A 57 -13.22 -5.15 20.94
N ALA A 58 -13.54 -5.19 22.24
CA ALA A 58 -12.54 -5.10 23.30
C ALA A 58 -11.54 -6.27 23.26
N ALA A 59 -12.01 -7.47 22.92
CA ALA A 59 -11.14 -8.62 22.70
C ALA A 59 -10.21 -8.41 21.51
N SER A 60 -10.73 -7.88 20.40
CA SER A 60 -9.95 -7.52 19.21
C SER A 60 -8.82 -6.55 19.54
N ASP A 61 -9.12 -5.48 20.29
CA ASP A 61 -8.13 -4.51 20.77
C ASP A 61 -7.04 -5.18 21.60
N TRP A 62 -7.43 -6.05 22.55
CA TRP A 62 -6.48 -6.75 23.41
C TRP A 62 -5.57 -7.69 22.64
N PHE A 63 -6.12 -8.49 21.72
CA PHE A 63 -5.33 -9.39 20.87
C PHE A 63 -4.39 -8.61 19.95
N PHE A 64 -4.84 -7.47 19.41
CA PHE A 64 -4.00 -6.60 18.60
C PHE A 64 -2.80 -6.04 19.39
N LEU A 65 -3.02 -5.54 20.62
CA LEU A 65 -1.94 -5.09 21.50
C LEU A 65 -0.92 -6.20 21.78
N ARG A 66 -1.38 -7.44 21.94
CA ARG A 66 -0.50 -8.60 22.11
C ARG A 66 0.38 -8.83 20.86
N VAL A 67 -0.21 -8.77 19.66
CA VAL A 67 0.55 -8.88 18.40
C VAL A 67 1.58 -7.76 18.28
N MET A 68 1.18 -6.52 18.56
CA MET A 68 2.09 -5.36 18.50
C MET A 68 3.26 -5.51 19.47
N THR A 69 3.02 -6.06 20.66
CA THR A 69 4.07 -6.26 21.67
C THR A 69 5.09 -7.29 21.21
N VAL A 70 4.65 -8.40 20.61
CA VAL A 70 5.54 -9.44 20.06
C VAL A 70 6.43 -8.86 18.95
N VAL A 71 5.84 -8.14 18.00
CA VAL A 71 6.60 -7.52 16.90
C VAL A 71 7.52 -6.41 17.43
N GLY A 72 7.02 -5.57 18.32
CA GLY A 72 7.78 -4.47 18.93
C GLY A 72 8.99 -4.96 19.72
N GLN A 73 8.83 -6.06 20.47
CA GLN A 73 9.94 -6.66 21.20
C GLN A 73 11.03 -7.20 20.26
N ALA A 74 10.64 -7.91 19.19
CA ALA A 74 11.61 -8.39 18.21
C ALA A 74 12.40 -7.22 17.56
N LEU A 75 11.75 -6.08 17.33
CA LEU A 75 12.40 -4.86 16.84
C LEU A 75 13.39 -4.27 17.87
N ILE A 76 13.00 -4.20 19.14
CA ILE A 76 13.88 -3.70 20.24
C ILE A 76 15.11 -4.60 20.39
N GLU A 77 14.94 -5.91 20.29
CA GLU A 77 16.01 -6.89 20.39
C GLU A 77 16.87 -7.00 19.12
N ALA A 78 16.55 -6.22 18.08
CA ALA A 78 17.15 -6.32 16.74
C ALA A 78 17.17 -7.77 16.21
N ARG A 79 16.17 -8.56 16.59
CA ARG A 79 16.01 -9.96 16.22
C ARG A 79 15.14 -10.06 14.99
N GLU A 80 15.58 -10.81 14.00
CA GLU A 80 14.72 -11.15 12.86
C GLU A 80 13.75 -12.27 13.24
N PRO A 81 12.43 -12.03 13.22
CA PRO A 81 11.47 -13.10 13.44
C PRO A 81 11.51 -14.11 12.30
N SER A 82 11.37 -15.38 12.67
CA SER A 82 11.25 -16.50 11.74
C SER A 82 9.96 -16.43 10.92
N ARG A 83 9.90 -17.19 9.82
CA ARG A 83 8.69 -17.30 8.99
C ARG A 83 7.47 -17.78 9.79
N ALA A 84 7.67 -18.70 10.73
CA ALA A 84 6.59 -19.20 11.60
C ALA A 84 6.03 -18.09 12.50
N GLU A 85 6.88 -17.19 12.99
CA GLU A 85 6.44 -16.04 13.79
C GLU A 85 5.69 -15.02 12.94
N TRP A 86 6.12 -14.75 11.71
CA TRP A 86 5.36 -13.89 10.80
C TRP A 86 4.02 -14.49 10.41
N GLN A 87 3.97 -15.80 10.20
CA GLN A 87 2.72 -16.51 9.95
C GLN A 87 1.78 -16.42 11.17
N TRP A 88 2.31 -16.57 12.38
CA TRP A 88 1.57 -16.37 13.62
C TRP A 88 1.03 -14.94 13.73
N VAL A 89 1.83 -13.92 13.41
CA VAL A 89 1.39 -12.52 13.36
C VAL A 89 0.23 -12.36 12.39
N TYR A 90 0.34 -12.89 11.18
CA TYR A 90 -0.74 -12.84 10.19
C TYR A 90 -2.02 -13.51 10.69
N GLU A 91 -1.94 -14.72 11.25
CA GLU A 91 -3.11 -15.46 11.72
C GLU A 91 -3.84 -14.71 12.83
N TRP A 92 -3.10 -14.10 13.77
CA TRP A 92 -3.71 -13.27 14.80
C TRP A 92 -4.34 -12.00 14.23
N LEU A 93 -3.69 -11.31 13.29
CA LEU A 93 -4.27 -10.14 12.63
C LEU A 93 -5.54 -10.50 11.84
N ASP A 94 -5.57 -11.68 11.20
CA ASP A 94 -6.77 -12.19 10.55
C ASP A 94 -7.89 -12.46 11.56
N ARG A 95 -7.60 -13.04 12.73
CA ARG A 95 -8.61 -13.22 13.80
C ARG A 95 -9.09 -11.92 14.42
N VAL A 96 -8.19 -10.99 14.70
CA VAL A 96 -8.52 -9.64 15.20
C VAL A 96 -9.50 -8.98 14.22
N THR A 97 -9.20 -9.02 12.93
CA THR A 97 -10.06 -8.44 11.89
C THR A 97 -11.32 -9.25 11.59
N ASP A 98 -11.41 -10.51 12.03
CA ASP A 98 -12.68 -11.25 12.04
C ASP A 98 -13.60 -10.84 13.21
N LEU A 99 -13.01 -10.54 14.37
CA LEU A 99 -13.74 -10.11 15.56
C LEU A 99 -14.28 -8.68 15.42
N ASP A 100 -13.47 -7.79 14.85
CA ASP A 100 -13.89 -6.45 14.45
C ASP A 100 -13.37 -6.10 13.04
N PRO A 101 -14.18 -6.35 11.99
CA PRO A 101 -13.80 -6.04 10.61
C PRO A 101 -13.64 -4.55 10.31
N ARG A 102 -14.21 -3.66 11.13
CA ARG A 102 -14.11 -2.22 10.91
C ARG A 102 -12.92 -1.61 11.63
N PHE A 103 -12.21 -2.37 12.46
CA PHE A 103 -11.01 -1.95 13.16
C PHE A 103 -9.85 -1.76 12.17
N TRP A 104 -9.47 -0.51 11.93
CA TRP A 104 -8.54 -0.15 10.85
C TRP A 104 -7.08 -0.44 11.14
N ASP A 105 -6.66 -0.25 12.39
CA ASP A 105 -5.25 -0.24 12.77
C ASP A 105 -4.55 -1.59 12.54
N PRO A 106 -5.19 -2.76 12.77
CA PRO A 106 -4.62 -4.06 12.41
C PRO A 106 -4.29 -4.19 10.93
N TYR A 107 -5.10 -3.62 10.04
CA TYR A 107 -4.85 -3.66 8.59
C TYR A 107 -3.66 -2.78 8.21
N VAL A 108 -3.55 -1.57 8.79
CA VAL A 108 -2.40 -0.69 8.56
C VAL A 108 -1.13 -1.30 9.11
N PHE A 109 -1.22 -1.90 10.29
CA PHE A 109 -0.10 -2.58 10.92
C PHE A 109 0.37 -3.77 10.07
N ALA A 110 -0.56 -4.62 9.61
CA ALA A 110 -0.27 -5.71 8.69
C ALA A 110 0.46 -5.22 7.43
N GLU A 111 -0.07 -4.18 6.78
CA GLU A 111 0.54 -3.55 5.62
C GLU A 111 1.97 -3.05 5.93
N ALA A 112 2.18 -2.43 7.10
CA ALA A 112 3.46 -1.87 7.48
C ALA A 112 4.52 -2.93 7.83
N VAL A 113 4.13 -4.10 8.35
CA VAL A 113 5.10 -5.11 8.84
C VAL A 113 5.24 -6.32 7.92
N LEU A 114 4.18 -6.73 7.23
CA LEU A 114 4.18 -7.95 6.41
C LEU A 114 4.70 -7.70 4.98
N THR A 115 4.47 -6.53 4.39
CA THR A 115 4.86 -6.26 2.99
C THR A 115 6.36 -6.21 2.75
N TRP A 116 7.13 -5.81 3.77
CA TRP A 116 8.59 -5.69 3.71
C TRP A 116 9.32 -7.00 4.02
N LYS A 117 8.57 -8.07 4.27
CA LYS A 117 9.10 -9.41 4.50
C LYS A 117 8.83 -10.25 3.26
N ASN A 118 9.90 -10.79 2.68
CA ASN A 118 9.79 -11.74 1.59
C ASN A 118 8.85 -12.88 2.05
N ASP A 119 7.86 -13.20 1.20
CA ASP A 119 6.81 -14.22 1.37
C ASP A 119 5.52 -13.84 2.13
N MET A 120 5.40 -12.63 2.70
CA MET A 120 4.18 -12.23 3.43
C MET A 120 3.31 -11.19 2.70
N LEU A 121 3.74 -10.74 1.51
CA LEU A 121 2.97 -9.80 0.68
C LEU A 121 1.55 -10.31 0.34
N PRO A 122 1.33 -11.57 -0.08
CA PRO A 122 -0.02 -12.07 -0.35
C PRO A 122 -0.95 -12.02 0.87
N GLN A 123 -0.40 -12.19 2.06
CA GLN A 123 -1.11 -12.17 3.34
C GLN A 123 -1.54 -10.74 3.68
N ALA A 124 -0.66 -9.75 3.46
CA ALA A 124 -1.00 -8.33 3.59
C ALA A 124 -2.14 -7.96 2.61
N ASP A 125 -2.03 -8.36 1.34
CA ASP A 125 -3.05 -8.09 0.33
C ASP A 125 -4.41 -8.71 0.68
N ARG A 126 -4.42 -9.94 1.24
CA ARG A 126 -5.67 -10.57 1.73
C ARG A 126 -6.33 -9.76 2.84
N LEU A 127 -5.56 -9.28 3.81
CA LEU A 127 -6.08 -8.44 4.89
C LEU A 127 -6.60 -7.09 4.34
N LEU A 128 -5.91 -6.49 3.37
CA LEU A 128 -6.39 -5.26 2.72
C LEU A 128 -7.68 -5.48 1.92
N LEU A 129 -7.84 -6.62 1.24
CA LEU A 129 -9.09 -6.97 0.57
C LEU A 129 -10.24 -7.11 1.57
N LYS A 130 -9.99 -7.78 2.71
CA LYS A 130 -10.94 -7.88 3.82
C LYS A 130 -11.32 -6.50 4.37
N ALA A 131 -10.35 -5.60 4.53
CA ALA A 131 -10.61 -4.21 4.93
C ALA A 131 -11.48 -3.47 3.91
N ALA A 132 -11.25 -3.69 2.61
CA ALA A 132 -12.01 -3.07 1.54
C ALA A 132 -13.47 -3.56 1.50
N GLU A 133 -13.73 -4.82 1.87
CA GLU A 133 -15.08 -5.36 2.00
C GLU A 133 -15.79 -4.79 3.24
N ALA A 134 -15.10 -4.71 4.38
CA ALA A 134 -15.66 -4.20 5.62
C ALA A 134 -15.90 -2.67 5.60
N ARG A 135 -15.08 -1.92 4.85
CA ARG A 135 -15.14 -0.45 4.71
C ARG A 135 -15.04 -0.02 3.24
N PRO A 136 -16.11 -0.21 2.43
CA PRO A 136 -16.09 0.03 0.99
C PRO A 136 -15.93 1.51 0.61
N ASP A 137 -16.25 2.41 1.52
CA ASP A 137 -16.09 3.86 1.41
C ASP A 137 -14.64 4.31 1.58
N LEU A 138 -13.79 3.50 2.22
CA LEU A 138 -12.42 3.88 2.49
C LEU A 138 -11.53 3.71 1.25
N TYR A 139 -10.84 4.77 0.85
CA TYR A 139 -9.92 4.70 -0.29
C TYR A 139 -8.61 3.95 0.04
N ARG A 140 -8.19 3.95 1.31
CA ARG A 140 -6.87 3.49 1.76
C ARG A 140 -6.55 2.02 1.45
N PRO A 141 -7.46 1.05 1.66
CA PRO A 141 -7.18 -0.36 1.33
C PRO A 141 -6.79 -0.53 -0.14
N TYR A 142 -7.56 0.09 -1.04
CA TYR A 142 -7.27 0.07 -2.48
C TYR A 142 -6.00 0.84 -2.84
N PHE A 143 -5.67 1.90 -2.10
CA PHE A 143 -4.40 2.59 -2.30
C PHE A 143 -3.21 1.68 -1.97
N TYR A 144 -3.24 1.00 -0.82
CA TYR A 144 -2.19 0.08 -0.40
C TYR A 144 -2.08 -1.14 -1.32
N LEU A 145 -3.21 -1.75 -1.74
CA LEU A 145 -3.20 -2.80 -2.76
C LEU A 145 -2.54 -2.30 -4.05
N GLY A 146 -2.91 -1.09 -4.50
CA GLY A 146 -2.26 -0.45 -5.63
C GLY A 146 -0.76 -0.28 -5.45
N PHE A 147 -0.34 0.17 -4.26
CA PHE A 147 1.05 0.32 -3.87
C PHE A 147 1.82 -1.00 -3.93
N ASN A 148 1.26 -2.06 -3.34
CA ASN A 148 1.88 -3.36 -3.28
C ASN A 148 2.17 -3.94 -4.67
N HIS A 149 1.20 -3.84 -5.58
CA HIS A 149 1.35 -4.30 -6.95
C HIS A 149 2.40 -3.50 -7.73
N PHE A 150 2.43 -2.16 -7.65
CA PHE A 150 3.42 -1.41 -8.45
C PHE A 150 4.83 -1.43 -7.84
N TYR A 151 4.94 -1.42 -6.51
CA TYR A 151 6.22 -1.25 -5.84
C TYR A 151 6.96 -2.58 -5.70
N PHE A 152 6.30 -3.59 -5.14
CA PHE A 152 6.92 -4.90 -4.87
C PHE A 152 6.85 -5.84 -6.08
N GLN A 153 5.69 -5.91 -6.75
CA GLN A 153 5.49 -6.90 -7.83
C GLN A 153 5.80 -6.37 -9.23
N ARG A 154 5.95 -5.03 -9.38
CA ARG A 154 6.07 -4.35 -10.69
C ARG A 154 4.89 -4.64 -11.63
N ASP A 155 3.75 -5.05 -11.07
CA ASP A 155 2.50 -5.24 -11.80
C ASP A 155 1.73 -3.92 -11.87
N TYR A 156 2.14 -3.09 -12.83
CA TYR A 156 1.54 -1.78 -13.05
C TYR A 156 0.08 -1.85 -13.51
N ALA A 157 -0.32 -2.93 -14.19
CA ALA A 157 -1.68 -3.14 -14.67
C ALA A 157 -2.65 -3.35 -13.50
N THR A 158 -2.33 -4.29 -12.60
CA THR A 158 -3.14 -4.54 -11.41
C THR A 158 -3.10 -3.35 -10.46
N ALA A 159 -1.94 -2.71 -10.29
CA ALA A 159 -1.80 -1.49 -9.52
C ALA A 159 -2.72 -0.36 -10.03
N ALA A 160 -2.77 -0.15 -11.35
CA ALA A 160 -3.68 0.81 -11.96
C ALA A 160 -5.14 0.49 -11.65
N GLY A 161 -5.53 -0.79 -11.69
CA GLY A 161 -6.86 -1.25 -11.28
C GLY A 161 -7.24 -0.83 -9.86
N TYR A 162 -6.37 -1.10 -8.88
CA TYR A 162 -6.63 -0.76 -7.49
C TYR A 162 -6.53 0.75 -7.21
N LEU A 163 -5.58 1.47 -7.80
CA LEU A 163 -5.50 2.92 -7.63
C LEU A 163 -6.69 3.65 -8.27
N ARG A 164 -7.23 3.13 -9.38
CA ARG A 164 -8.51 3.60 -9.95
C ARG A 164 -9.65 3.40 -8.99
N LYS A 165 -9.69 2.23 -8.33
CA LYS A 165 -10.65 2.00 -7.26
C LYS A 165 -10.46 3.08 -6.19
N ALA A 166 -9.29 3.20 -5.58
CA ALA A 166 -8.99 4.20 -4.55
C ALA A 166 -9.42 5.63 -4.93
N ALA A 167 -9.06 6.10 -6.14
CA ALA A 167 -9.34 7.47 -6.60
C ALA A 167 -10.83 7.82 -6.69
N LYS A 168 -11.73 6.83 -6.81
CA LYS A 168 -13.18 7.04 -6.90
C LYS A 168 -13.88 7.11 -5.54
N ARG A 169 -13.18 6.85 -4.44
CA ARG A 169 -13.77 6.80 -3.09
C ARG A 169 -13.78 8.20 -2.44
N PRO A 170 -14.71 8.45 -1.50
CA PRO A 170 -14.73 9.67 -0.70
C PRO A 170 -13.39 9.94 0.00
N GLY A 171 -12.99 11.21 0.05
CA GLY A 171 -11.77 11.64 0.75
C GLY A 171 -10.46 11.24 0.07
N ALA A 172 -10.47 10.59 -1.10
CA ALA A 172 -9.27 10.24 -1.82
C ALA A 172 -8.51 11.49 -2.31
N PRO A 173 -7.22 11.65 -1.97
CA PRO A 173 -6.42 12.75 -2.50
C PRO A 173 -6.31 12.72 -4.03
N GLY A 174 -6.43 13.90 -4.67
CA GLY A 174 -6.43 14.01 -6.14
C GLY A 174 -5.14 13.52 -6.84
N TRP A 175 -4.04 13.35 -6.11
CA TRP A 175 -2.81 12.78 -6.66
C TRP A 175 -2.91 11.26 -6.93
N ILE A 176 -3.77 10.52 -6.21
CA ILE A 176 -3.96 9.06 -6.41
C ILE A 176 -4.40 8.77 -7.84
N MET A 177 -5.25 9.64 -8.40
CA MET A 177 -5.69 9.55 -9.79
C MET A 177 -4.55 9.73 -10.79
N LYS A 178 -3.67 10.71 -10.55
CA LYS A 178 -2.48 10.94 -11.40
C LYS A 178 -1.55 9.73 -11.34
N LEU A 179 -1.45 9.10 -10.18
CA LEU A 179 -0.72 7.85 -10.00
C LEU A 179 -1.38 6.69 -10.76
N ALA A 180 -2.70 6.52 -10.66
CA ALA A 180 -3.45 5.50 -11.40
C ALA A 180 -3.28 5.61 -12.91
N ALA A 181 -3.35 6.84 -13.45
CA ALA A 181 -3.13 7.11 -14.87
C ALA A 181 -1.68 6.78 -15.29
N ARG A 182 -0.68 7.08 -14.44
CA ARG A 182 0.72 6.72 -14.69
C ARG A 182 0.93 5.21 -14.67
N MET A 183 0.33 4.49 -13.72
CA MET A 183 0.43 3.03 -13.67
C MET A 183 -0.27 2.39 -14.87
N SER A 184 -1.39 2.97 -15.33
CA SER A 184 -2.07 2.49 -16.55
C SER A 184 -1.15 2.59 -17.77
N LEU A 185 -0.39 3.68 -17.89
CA LEU A 185 0.62 3.83 -18.94
C LEU A 185 1.71 2.75 -18.82
N TYR A 186 2.32 2.59 -17.64
CA TYR A 186 3.41 1.61 -17.45
C TYR A 186 2.96 0.15 -17.56
N GLY A 187 1.68 -0.13 -17.31
CA GLY A 187 1.08 -1.45 -17.48
C GLY A 187 0.65 -1.77 -18.91
N GLY A 188 0.95 -0.92 -19.90
CA GLY A 188 0.48 -1.08 -21.29
C GLY A 188 -1.04 -0.94 -21.44
N GLN A 189 -1.69 -0.31 -20.45
CA GLN A 189 -3.13 -0.08 -20.38
C GLN A 189 -3.46 1.39 -20.63
N THR A 190 -2.74 2.06 -21.54
CA THR A 190 -2.87 3.49 -21.84
C THR A 190 -4.32 3.91 -22.10
N MET A 191 -5.07 3.12 -22.89
CA MET A 191 -6.48 3.36 -23.16
C MET A 191 -7.36 3.32 -21.89
N ALA A 192 -7.09 2.38 -20.98
CA ALA A 192 -7.79 2.32 -19.69
C ALA A 192 -7.48 3.54 -18.81
N GLY A 193 -6.28 4.10 -18.94
CA GLY A 193 -5.90 5.38 -18.34
C GLY A 193 -6.66 6.57 -18.95
N ILE A 194 -6.86 6.60 -20.26
CA ILE A 194 -7.65 7.64 -20.96
C ILE A 194 -9.11 7.60 -20.50
N VAL A 195 -9.75 6.42 -20.52
CA VAL A 195 -11.15 6.25 -20.08
C VAL A 195 -11.35 6.70 -18.62
N LEU A 196 -10.37 6.41 -17.75
CA LEU A 196 -10.39 6.89 -16.38
C LEU A 196 -10.36 8.42 -16.31
N LEU A 197 -9.47 9.06 -17.08
CA LEU A 197 -9.36 10.51 -17.10
C LEU A 197 -10.65 11.15 -17.63
N ASP A 198 -11.31 10.55 -18.62
CA ASP A 198 -12.58 11.03 -19.17
C ASP A 198 -13.70 11.08 -18.11
N ASP A 199 -13.88 9.99 -17.37
CA ASP A 199 -14.85 9.91 -16.26
C ASP A 199 -14.61 11.02 -15.21
N LEU A 200 -13.33 11.33 -14.96
CA LEU A 200 -12.94 12.31 -13.95
C LEU A 200 -13.05 13.75 -14.47
N ILE A 201 -12.74 14.00 -15.74
CA ILE A 201 -12.95 15.29 -16.38
C ILE A 201 -14.45 15.66 -16.39
N ARG A 202 -15.33 14.67 -16.49
CA ARG A 202 -16.79 14.86 -16.41
C ARG A 202 -17.28 15.19 -15.01
N THR A 203 -16.66 14.63 -13.97
CA THR A 203 -17.09 14.80 -12.56
C THR A 203 -16.36 15.92 -11.82
N THR A 204 -15.21 16.37 -12.31
CA THR A 204 -14.40 17.44 -11.69
C THR A 204 -14.99 18.82 -11.98
N ARG A 205 -15.37 19.53 -10.91
CA ARG A 205 -15.90 20.92 -10.99
C ARG A 205 -14.81 21.99 -10.97
N ASP A 206 -13.71 21.76 -10.26
CA ASP A 206 -12.63 22.75 -10.16
C ASP A 206 -11.93 22.96 -11.52
N PRO A 207 -11.96 24.18 -12.10
CA PRO A 207 -11.43 24.43 -13.43
C PRO A 207 -9.93 24.15 -13.54
N ARG A 208 -9.16 24.41 -12.47
CA ARG A 208 -7.69 24.19 -12.47
C ARG A 208 -7.37 22.70 -12.53
N THR A 209 -8.03 21.91 -11.70
CA THR A 209 -7.92 20.45 -11.70
C THR A 209 -8.38 19.88 -13.04
N ARG A 210 -9.52 20.33 -13.57
CA ARG A 210 -10.02 19.89 -14.86
C ARG A 210 -9.04 20.18 -16.01
N ALA A 211 -8.43 21.36 -16.05
CA ALA A 211 -7.39 21.69 -17.03
C ALA A 211 -6.15 20.79 -16.89
N SER A 212 -5.74 20.48 -15.65
CA SER A 212 -4.64 19.53 -15.42
C SER A 212 -4.97 18.11 -15.91
N LEU A 213 -6.22 17.66 -15.76
CA LEU A 213 -6.67 16.35 -16.23
C LEU A 213 -6.74 16.29 -17.76
N LEU A 214 -7.27 17.34 -18.40
CA LEU A 214 -7.30 17.46 -19.86
C LEU A 214 -5.90 17.40 -20.48
N ARG A 215 -4.93 18.13 -19.91
CA ARG A 215 -3.53 18.08 -20.35
C ARG A 215 -2.95 16.67 -20.23
N ARG A 216 -3.27 15.97 -19.14
CA ARG A 216 -2.82 14.59 -18.91
C ARG A 216 -3.44 13.64 -19.93
N ARG A 217 -4.72 13.80 -20.23
CA ARG A 217 -5.45 13.03 -21.24
C ARG A 217 -4.83 13.19 -22.62
N GLN A 218 -4.56 14.43 -23.04
CA GLN A 218 -3.87 14.72 -24.30
C GLN A 218 -2.50 14.04 -24.38
N ALA A 219 -1.74 14.03 -23.27
CA ALA A 219 -0.46 13.35 -23.24
C ALA A 219 -0.61 11.82 -23.39
N LEU A 220 -1.62 11.21 -22.78
CA LEU A 220 -1.89 9.77 -22.97
C LEU A 220 -2.42 9.44 -24.37
N GLU A 221 -3.19 10.34 -24.99
CA GLU A 221 -3.63 10.18 -26.40
C GLU A 221 -2.43 10.19 -27.35
N ALA A 222 -1.49 11.14 -27.15
CA ALA A 222 -0.23 11.16 -27.89
C ALA A 222 0.55 9.85 -27.74
N VAL A 223 0.64 9.34 -26.51
CA VAL A 223 1.28 8.04 -26.25
C VAL A 223 0.55 6.90 -26.97
N ALA A 224 -0.78 6.83 -26.87
CA ALA A 224 -1.57 5.77 -27.50
C ALA A 224 -1.40 5.75 -29.04
N VAL A 225 -1.28 6.92 -29.67
CA VAL A 225 -0.98 7.03 -31.11
C VAL A 225 0.40 6.44 -31.43
N ILE A 226 1.42 6.75 -30.64
CA ILE A 226 2.78 6.21 -30.83
C ILE A 226 2.80 4.71 -30.57
N GLU A 227 2.17 4.23 -29.50
CA GLU A 227 2.07 2.79 -29.17
C GLU A 227 1.39 2.00 -30.31
N LYS A 228 0.33 2.57 -30.91
CA LYS A 228 -0.33 1.97 -32.07
C LYS A 228 0.62 1.86 -33.27
N ALA A 229 1.42 2.89 -33.54
CA ALA A 229 2.42 2.87 -34.61
C ALA A 229 3.54 1.86 -34.33
N VAL A 230 4.02 1.76 -33.08
CA VAL A 230 4.99 0.73 -32.65
C VAL A 230 4.44 -0.67 -32.87
N ALA A 231 3.18 -0.93 -32.49
CA ALA A 231 2.54 -2.22 -32.68
C ALA A 231 2.39 -2.58 -34.17
N ALA A 232 2.00 -1.61 -35.02
CA ALA A 232 1.95 -1.79 -36.46
C ALA A 232 3.33 -2.10 -37.06
N PHE A 233 4.36 -1.35 -36.65
CA PHE A 233 5.74 -1.56 -37.09
C PHE A 233 6.24 -2.96 -36.73
N ARG A 234 5.97 -3.41 -35.50
CA ARG A 234 6.35 -4.75 -35.05
C ARG A 234 5.66 -5.84 -35.87
N ARG A 235 4.39 -5.65 -36.22
CA ARG A 235 3.64 -6.59 -37.07
C ARG A 235 4.21 -6.66 -38.50
N GLU A 236 4.64 -5.54 -39.06
CA GLU A 236 5.14 -5.47 -40.44
C GLU A 236 6.62 -5.86 -40.60
N LYS A 237 7.46 -5.52 -39.61
CA LYS A 237 8.92 -5.67 -39.70
C LYS A 237 9.47 -6.78 -38.81
N GLY A 238 8.65 -7.39 -37.95
CA GLY A 238 9.06 -8.48 -37.05
C GLY A 238 10.00 -8.05 -35.91
N ARG A 239 10.30 -6.75 -35.77
CA ARG A 239 11.16 -6.18 -34.72
C ARG A 239 10.58 -4.88 -34.17
N PHE A 240 11.06 -4.44 -33.02
CA PHE A 240 10.75 -3.11 -32.51
C PHE A 240 11.47 -2.01 -33.32
N PRO A 241 10.86 -0.82 -33.45
CA PRO A 241 11.53 0.35 -33.99
C PRO A 241 12.69 0.78 -33.06
N LYS A 242 13.74 1.38 -33.63
CA LYS A 242 14.90 1.90 -32.89
C LYS A 242 14.58 3.19 -32.15
N ASP A 243 13.78 4.05 -32.78
CA ASP A 243 13.40 5.37 -32.30
C ASP A 243 12.02 5.75 -32.86
N ILE A 244 11.46 6.86 -32.38
CA ILE A 244 10.14 7.33 -32.85
C ILE A 244 10.27 7.89 -34.29
N GLU A 245 11.43 8.41 -34.65
CA GLU A 245 11.75 8.93 -35.97
C GLU A 245 11.68 7.84 -37.05
N GLU A 246 12.00 6.59 -36.74
CA GLU A 246 11.83 5.43 -37.61
C GLU A 246 10.34 5.15 -37.92
N LEU A 247 9.45 5.40 -36.96
CA LEU A 247 8.01 5.29 -37.18
C LEU A 247 7.52 6.34 -38.17
N VAL A 248 8.10 7.55 -38.14
CA VAL A 248 7.78 8.61 -39.10
C VAL A 248 8.34 8.29 -40.48
N ARG A 249 9.62 7.89 -40.56
CA ARG A 249 10.26 7.51 -41.83
C ARG A 249 9.59 6.31 -42.52
N SER A 250 9.02 5.40 -41.75
CA SER A 250 8.27 4.24 -42.29
C SER A 250 6.84 4.59 -42.71
N GLY A 251 6.36 5.82 -42.48
CA GLY A 251 5.00 6.23 -42.81
C GLY A 251 3.92 5.71 -41.85
N LEU A 252 4.31 4.98 -40.80
CA LEU A 252 3.38 4.44 -39.79
C LEU A 252 2.94 5.49 -38.76
N LEU A 253 3.67 6.60 -38.68
CA LEU A 253 3.34 7.77 -37.87
C LEU A 253 3.44 9.03 -38.74
N ALA A 254 2.35 9.81 -38.85
CA ALA A 254 2.33 11.00 -39.71
C ALA A 254 3.34 12.08 -39.26
N SER A 255 3.39 12.34 -37.95
CA SER A 255 4.36 13.22 -37.31
C SER A 255 4.46 12.87 -35.82
N ILE A 256 5.56 13.25 -35.18
CA ILE A 256 5.72 13.05 -33.73
C ILE A 256 4.77 14.01 -33.00
N PRO A 257 3.80 13.51 -32.21
CA PRO A 257 2.89 14.37 -31.45
C PRO A 257 3.65 15.27 -30.47
N ALA A 258 3.16 16.49 -30.26
CA ALA A 258 3.71 17.38 -29.25
C ALA A 258 3.36 16.90 -27.84
N ASP A 259 4.33 16.92 -26.91
CA ASP A 259 4.06 16.69 -25.50
C ASP A 259 3.39 17.93 -24.86
N PRO A 260 2.17 17.81 -24.32
CA PRO A 260 1.48 18.93 -23.66
C PRO A 260 2.23 19.52 -22.44
N TYR A 261 3.24 18.83 -21.92
CA TYR A 261 4.11 19.30 -20.84
C TYR A 261 5.43 19.92 -21.33
N GLY A 262 5.65 19.96 -22.65
CA GLY A 262 6.83 20.58 -23.27
C GLY A 262 8.08 19.70 -23.30
N GLY A 263 7.91 18.38 -23.18
CA GLY A 263 8.98 17.40 -23.37
C GLY A 263 9.08 16.88 -24.81
N ARG A 264 9.87 15.84 -24.99
CA ARG A 264 9.98 15.05 -26.24
C ARG A 264 9.71 13.59 -25.93
N PHE A 265 8.88 12.95 -26.74
CA PHE A 265 8.63 11.52 -26.62
C PHE A 265 9.85 10.71 -27.08
N TYR A 266 10.08 9.57 -26.44
CA TYR A 266 11.11 8.60 -26.80
C TYR A 266 10.64 7.18 -26.46
N LEU A 267 11.37 6.17 -26.96
CA LEU A 267 11.18 4.78 -26.57
C LEU A 267 12.21 4.40 -25.50
N ASP A 268 11.75 3.83 -24.39
CA ASP A 268 12.63 3.32 -23.33
C ASP A 268 13.32 2.01 -23.75
N ARG A 269 14.17 1.46 -22.88
CA ARG A 269 14.91 0.21 -23.16
C ARG A 269 14.00 -1.00 -23.33
N GLU A 270 12.79 -0.92 -22.79
CA GLU A 270 11.77 -1.95 -22.89
C GLU A 270 10.84 -1.73 -24.10
N GLY A 271 11.09 -0.71 -24.93
CA GLY A 271 10.30 -0.37 -26.11
C GLY A 271 8.99 0.36 -25.79
N ARG A 272 8.82 0.88 -24.58
CA ARG A 272 7.65 1.65 -24.16
C ARG A 272 7.82 3.13 -24.45
N VAL A 273 6.70 3.82 -24.67
CA VAL A 273 6.70 5.25 -24.95
C VAL A 273 6.77 6.04 -23.63
N ASP A 274 7.77 6.91 -23.51
CA ASP A 274 7.92 7.84 -22.38
C ASP A 274 8.27 9.25 -22.89
N THR A 275 8.31 10.24 -22.00
CA THR A 275 8.63 11.63 -22.34
C THR A 275 9.63 12.25 -21.37
N THR A 276 10.49 13.13 -21.87
CA THR A 276 11.47 13.86 -21.06
C THR A 276 10.84 14.77 -19.99
N SER A 277 9.56 15.15 -20.15
CA SER A 277 8.82 15.89 -19.12
C SER A 277 8.36 15.02 -17.94
N ARG A 278 8.46 13.69 -18.06
CA ARG A 278 7.90 12.70 -17.11
C ARG A 278 6.40 12.89 -16.84
N PHE A 279 5.70 13.49 -17.80
CA PHE A 279 4.29 13.90 -17.70
C PHE A 279 4.04 14.90 -16.56
N LEU A 280 5.03 15.71 -16.19
CA LEU A 280 4.94 16.70 -15.12
C LEU A 280 5.02 18.12 -15.68
N PRO A 281 4.25 19.07 -15.14
CA PRO A 281 4.44 20.47 -15.48
C PRO A 281 5.84 20.93 -15.04
N LYS A 282 6.49 21.78 -15.85
CA LYS A 282 7.74 22.44 -15.43
C LYS A 282 7.52 23.15 -14.11
N ARG A 283 8.40 22.90 -13.13
CA ARG A 283 8.45 23.71 -11.90
C ARG A 283 8.78 25.14 -12.33
N ARG A 284 7.89 26.07 -12.01
CA ARG A 284 8.19 27.50 -12.03
C ARG A 284 9.03 27.84 -10.82
#